data_AF-F9NUY1-F1
#
_entry.id   AF-F9NUY1-F1
#
_cell.length_a   1.000
_cell.length_b   1.000
_cell.length_c   1.000
_cell.angle_alpha   90.00
_cell.angle_beta   90.00
_cell.angle_gamma   90.00
#
_symmetry.space_group_name_H-M   'P 1'
#
loop_
_entity.id
_entity.type
_entity.pdbx_description
1 polymer ?
#
loop_
_entity_poly.entity_id
_entity_poly.type
_entity_poly.pdbx_seq_one_letter_code
_entity_poly.pdbx_strand_id
1 'polypeptide(L)' 'MLLPHIGSAALPTRAAMSRLAARNIAKVLDGKPAETPVE' A
#
# COMPACT_ATOMS: atom_id res chain seq x y z
N MET A 1 21.24 18.12 -4.53
CA MET A 1 21.35 16.75 -4.00
C MET A 1 20.44 15.86 -4.85
N LEU A 2 20.96 14.76 -5.40
CA LEU A 2 20.16 13.78 -6.16
C LEU A 2 20.02 12.53 -5.30
N LEU A 3 18.79 12.05 -5.13
CA LEU A 3 18.48 10.88 -4.31
C LEU A 3 17.83 9.79 -5.18
N PRO A 4 18.11 8.50 -4.95
CA PRO A 4 17.64 7.41 -5.81
C PRO A 4 16.19 7.00 -5.49
N HIS A 5 15.23 7.93 -5.62
CA HIS A 5 13.80 7.68 -5.38
C HIS A 5 13.46 7.07 -4.00
N ILE A 6 14.15 7.47 -2.94
CA ILE A 6 14.01 6.87 -1.60
C ILE A 6 12.93 7.52 -0.72
N GLY A 7 12.10 8.42 -1.27
CA GLY A 7 11.15 9.22 -0.49
C GLY A 7 10.16 8.41 0.36
N SER A 8 9.83 7.19 -0.07
CA SER A 8 8.93 6.27 0.65
C SER A 8 9.66 5.08 1.29
N ALA A 9 10.99 5.00 1.22
CA ALA A 9 11.75 3.80 1.55
C ALA A 9 11.96 3.54 3.05
N ALA A 10 11.44 4.40 3.93
CA ALA A 10 11.50 4.15 5.37
C ALA A 10 10.74 2.87 5.75
N LEU A 11 11.32 2.03 6.61
CA LEU A 11 10.72 0.78 7.11
C LEU A 11 9.24 0.94 7.55
N PRO A 12 8.87 1.91 8.40
CA PRO A 12 7.47 2.06 8.81
C PRO A 12 6.55 2.39 7.62
N THR A 13 6.98 3.26 6.71
CA THR A 13 6.22 3.64 5.51
C THR A 13 6.01 2.45 4.59
N ARG A 14 7.08 1.72 4.24
CA ARG A 14 6.99 0.53 3.38
C ARG A 14 6.13 -0.57 4.00
N ALA A 15 6.27 -0.82 5.30
CA ALA A 15 5.45 -1.81 6.00
C ALA A 15 3.97 -1.44 6.01
N ALA A 16 3.63 -0.17 6.23
CA ALA A 16 2.25 0.31 6.18
C ALA A 16 1.66 0.16 4.77
N MET A 17 2.40 0.58 3.73
CA MET A 17 1.98 0.46 2.33
C MET A 17 1.75 -1.00 1.92
N SER A 18 2.68 -1.91 2.24
CA SER A 18 2.54 -3.33 1.92
C SER A 18 1.35 -3.97 2.63
N ARG A 19 1.11 -3.64 3.91
CA ARG A 19 -0.07 -4.12 4.65
C ARG A 19 -1.37 -3.57 4.06
N LEU A 20 -1.40 -2.30 3.69
CA LEU A 20 -2.57 -1.69 3.04
C LEU A 20 -2.88 -2.39 1.71
N ALA A 21 -1.87 -2.64 0.87
CA ALA A 21 -2.04 -3.38 -0.38
C ALA A 21 -2.61 -4.78 -0.15
N ALA A 22 -2.05 -5.54 0.80
CA ALA A 22 -2.53 -6.88 1.13
C ALA A 22 -3.99 -6.88 1.62
N ARG A 23 -4.39 -5.92 2.46
CA ARG A 23 -5.79 -5.80 2.94
C ARG A 23 -6.77 -5.46 1.82
N ASN A 24 -6.38 -4.58 0.90
CA ASN A 24 -7.21 -4.27 -0.27
C ASN A 24 -7.47 -5.52 -1.11
N ILE A 25 -6.42 -6.29 -1.43
CA ILE A 25 -6.53 -7.55 -2.17
C ILE A 25 -7.45 -8.54 -1.44
N ALA A 26 -7.23 -8.74 -0.14
CA ALA A 26 -8.03 -9.66 0.67
C ALA A 26 -9.52 -9.28 0.66
N LYS A 27 -9.87 -7.99 0.79
CA LYS A 27 -11.26 -7.54 0.74
C LYS A 27 -11.91 -7.81 -0.62
N VAL A 28 -11.22 -7.48 -1.72
CA VAL A 28 -11.76 -7.69 -3.08
C VAL A 28 -11.99 -9.17 -3.35
N LEU A 29 -11.06 -10.05 -2.95
CA LEU A 29 -11.23 -11.50 -3.08
C LEU A 29 -12.38 -12.06 -2.22
N ASP A 30 -12.70 -11.40 -1.12
CA ASP A 30 -13.86 -11.70 -0.26
C ASP A 30 -15.17 -11.07 -0.76
N GLY A 31 -15.18 -10.49 -1.96
CA GLY A 31 -16.35 -9.82 -2.54
C GLY A 31 -16.72 -8.50 -1.86
N LYS A 32 -15.84 -7.95 -1.02
CA LYS A 32 -16.00 -6.67 -0.34
C LYS A 32 -15.28 -5.54 -1.08
N PRO A 33 -15.71 -4.28 -0.92
CA PRO A 33 -14.97 -3.14 -1.45
C PRO A 33 -13.55 -3.05 -0.88
N ALA A 34 -12.61 -2.56 -1.70
CA ALA A 34 -11.27 -2.23 -1.27
C ALA A 34 -11.29 -1.15 -0.17
N GLU A 35 -10.29 -1.13 0.71
CA GLU A 35 -10.12 -0.08 1.75
C GLU A 35 -9.79 1.28 1.15
N THR A 36 -9.03 1.29 0.07
CA THR A 36 -8.64 2.47 -0.69
C THR A 36 -8.95 2.21 -2.17
N PRO A 37 -10.24 2.27 -2.56
CA PRO A 37 -10.63 2.13 -3.96
C PRO A 37 -10.07 3.31 -4.76
N VAL A 38 -9.81 3.07 -6.05
CA VAL A 38 -9.48 4.11 -7.02
C VAL A 38 -10.59 4.11 -8.06
N GLU A 39 -11.08 5.30 -8.38
CA GLU A 39 -12.05 5.56 -9.45
C GLU A 39 -11.31 5.95 -10.74
#